data_AF-A0A9P6MQV9-F1
#
_entry.id   AF-A0A9P6MQV9-F1
#
_cell.length_a   1.000
_cell.length_b   1.000
_cell.length_c   1.000
_cell.angle_alpha   90.00
_cell.angle_beta   90.00
_cell.angle_gamma   90.00
#
_symmetry.space_group_name_H-M   'P 1'
#
loop_
_entity.id
_entity.type
_entity.pdbx_description
1 polymer ?
#
loop_
_entity_poly.entity_id
_entity_poly.type
_entity_poly.pdbx_seq_one_letter_code
_entity_poly.pdbx_strand_id
1 'polypeptide(L)'
;SCFWTNVPQLCKLKHLHRIELYDIYHGIDVDAVVDFLKMHDRIYNSIREIKVGGPDDLGRSSHPDVIQIIQSLKTIKVLDMTEWREALKHMDQIPTKHLETLLLGNVRMTTLQNTEPSALPSSDSEGDSNELLGGEEENQLRPEIQALQRCRLLRELRMPVLIEGLFEWAVHERRQKAEAPPSSSSIPYVSPLTKTAPYWDHGRDPLAQLENVHLSGTVTGPLISTLTHVVDAFRDSIQVLQSNSWVDSTETLTFCLNLSWTWCLPQLQVLDLQGEIAHRFRIQSLQHCPLLRILRLTLLHYVTPASSVELADPKVSKAWQSELETTLEDRDMYMGLMGSCVESPPEILYK
;
A
#
# COMPACT_ATOMS: atom_id res chain seq x y z
N SER A 1 -2.70 -31.95 27.25
CA SER A 1 -3.12 -33.19 26.58
C SER A 1 -3.33 -32.87 25.10
N CYS A 2 -2.53 -33.45 24.20
CA CYS A 2 -2.60 -33.14 22.78
C CYS A 2 -3.84 -33.80 22.16
N PHE A 3 -4.97 -33.08 22.07
CA PHE A 3 -6.22 -33.56 21.47
C PHE A 3 -6.04 -34.05 20.02
N TRP A 4 -4.98 -33.59 19.35
CA TRP A 4 -4.75 -33.80 17.92
C TRP A 4 -3.91 -35.03 17.54
N THR A 5 -3.31 -35.77 18.49
CA THR A 5 -2.54 -36.99 18.14
C THR A 5 -3.40 -38.11 17.55
N ASN A 6 -4.73 -37.99 17.65
CA ASN A 6 -5.71 -38.93 17.10
C ASN A 6 -6.48 -38.38 15.89
N VAL A 7 -5.93 -37.41 15.14
CA VAL A 7 -6.50 -37.01 13.85
C VAL A 7 -5.73 -37.68 12.71
N PRO A 8 -6.03 -38.96 12.37
CA PRO A 8 -5.38 -39.68 11.28
C PRO A 8 -5.59 -39.02 9.90
N GLN A 9 -6.39 -37.95 9.84
CA GLN A 9 -6.61 -37.16 8.63
C GLN A 9 -5.53 -36.10 8.42
N LEU A 10 -4.72 -35.72 9.42
CA LEU A 10 -3.74 -34.65 9.28
C LEU A 10 -2.68 -34.97 8.21
N CYS A 11 -2.27 -36.24 8.09
CA CYS A 11 -1.33 -36.67 7.07
C CYS A 11 -1.87 -36.52 5.63
N LYS A 12 -3.20 -36.49 5.46
CA LYS A 12 -3.83 -36.20 4.16
C LYS A 12 -3.70 -34.73 3.78
N LEU A 13 -3.48 -33.85 4.77
CA LEU A 13 -3.34 -32.40 4.59
C LEU A 13 -1.88 -31.95 4.50
N LYS A 14 -0.90 -32.85 4.29
CA LYS A 14 0.53 -32.48 4.16
C LYS A 14 0.81 -31.44 3.07
N HIS A 15 -0.06 -31.34 2.07
CA HIS A 15 0.02 -30.39 0.96
C HIS A 15 -0.99 -29.23 1.07
N LEU A 16 -1.62 -29.05 2.24
CA LEU A 16 -2.51 -27.93 2.48
C LEU A 16 -1.73 -26.62 2.37
N HIS A 17 -2.05 -25.84 1.35
CA HIS A 17 -1.31 -24.64 0.97
C HIS A 17 -2.03 -23.35 1.35
N ARG A 18 -3.37 -23.37 1.23
CA ARG A 18 -4.24 -22.23 1.39
C ARG A 18 -5.37 -22.55 2.36
N ILE A 19 -5.68 -21.61 3.22
CA ILE A 19 -6.80 -21.67 4.15
C ILE A 19 -7.64 -20.41 3.97
N GLU A 20 -8.95 -20.57 3.93
CA GLU A 20 -9.89 -19.46 3.89
C GLU A 20 -10.83 -19.59 5.07
N LEU A 21 -10.94 -18.52 5.85
CA LEU A 21 -11.77 -18.46 7.05
C LEU A 21 -12.82 -17.38 6.86
N TYR A 22 -14.06 -17.84 6.72
CA TYR A 22 -15.26 -17.03 6.56
C TYR A 22 -16.12 -17.14 7.82
N ASP A 23 -16.90 -16.11 8.13
CA ASP A 23 -17.94 -16.12 9.16
C ASP A 23 -17.48 -16.59 10.56
N ILE A 24 -16.31 -16.13 11.02
CA ILE A 24 -15.64 -16.60 12.25
C ILE A 24 -16.49 -16.36 13.53
N TYR A 25 -17.58 -15.59 13.46
CA TYR A 25 -18.46 -15.26 14.59
C TYR A 25 -19.36 -16.40 15.06
N HIS A 26 -19.58 -17.43 14.26
CA HIS A 26 -20.57 -18.47 14.56
C HIS A 26 -19.96 -19.68 15.27
N GLY A 27 -19.51 -19.48 16.50
CA GLY A 27 -19.11 -20.56 17.39
C GLY A 27 -17.86 -21.32 16.93
N ILE A 28 -17.02 -20.70 16.11
CA ILE A 28 -15.71 -21.25 15.79
C ILE A 28 -14.86 -21.22 17.06
N ASP A 29 -14.35 -22.38 17.44
CA ASP A 29 -13.33 -22.51 18.47
C ASP A 29 -11.99 -22.03 17.90
N VAL A 30 -11.69 -20.75 18.13
CA VAL A 30 -10.46 -20.11 17.63
C VAL A 30 -9.22 -20.81 18.17
N ASP A 31 -9.23 -21.27 19.42
CA ASP A 31 -8.11 -21.99 20.01
C ASP A 31 -7.84 -23.31 19.29
N ALA A 32 -8.90 -24.06 18.96
CA ALA A 32 -8.78 -25.28 18.17
C ALA A 32 -8.18 -25.02 16.77
N VAL A 33 -8.57 -23.92 16.12
CA VAL A 33 -8.00 -23.51 14.82
C VAL A 33 -6.52 -23.14 14.99
N VAL A 34 -6.19 -22.32 15.97
CA VAL A 34 -4.80 -21.91 16.28
C VAL A 34 -3.92 -23.13 16.56
N ASP A 35 -4.39 -24.08 17.35
CA ASP A 35 -3.65 -25.31 17.67
C ASP A 35 -3.42 -26.17 16.42
N PHE A 36 -4.44 -26.31 15.58
CA PHE A 36 -4.31 -27.00 14.30
C PHE A 36 -3.24 -26.33 13.42
N LEU A 37 -3.28 -25.01 13.27
CA LEU A 37 -2.34 -24.26 12.44
C LEU A 37 -0.91 -24.34 12.97
N LYS A 38 -0.70 -24.18 14.28
CA LYS A 38 0.61 -24.34 14.93
C LYS A 38 1.17 -25.74 14.71
N MET A 39 0.32 -26.76 14.85
CA MET A 39 0.73 -28.16 14.66
C MET A 39 1.07 -28.43 13.19
N HIS A 40 0.25 -27.95 12.25
CA HIS A 40 0.48 -28.14 10.82
C HIS A 40 1.72 -27.42 10.31
N ASP A 41 1.90 -26.14 10.67
CA ASP A 41 3.10 -25.35 10.33
C ASP A 41 4.37 -26.01 10.91
N ARG A 42 4.28 -26.59 12.11
CA ARG A 42 5.40 -27.34 12.72
C ARG A 42 5.77 -28.63 11.98
N ILE A 43 4.78 -29.39 11.52
CA ILE A 43 5.02 -30.74 10.94
C ILE A 43 5.29 -30.66 9.44
N TYR A 44 4.46 -29.92 8.71
CA TYR A 44 4.47 -29.89 7.25
C TYR A 44 5.00 -28.59 6.69
N ASN A 45 4.78 -27.48 7.40
CA ASN A 45 5.19 -26.15 6.96
C ASN A 45 4.80 -25.93 5.48
N SER A 46 3.54 -26.20 5.12
CA SER A 46 3.07 -26.10 3.73
C SER A 46 2.02 -25.02 3.50
N ILE A 47 1.38 -24.51 4.57
CA ILE A 47 0.45 -23.38 4.49
C ILE A 47 1.26 -22.12 4.16
N ARG A 48 0.88 -21.42 3.09
CA ARG A 48 1.51 -20.18 2.62
C ARG A 48 0.51 -19.06 2.40
N GLU A 49 -0.76 -19.39 2.21
CA GLU A 49 -1.81 -18.42 1.96
C GLU A 49 -2.89 -18.53 3.03
N ILE A 50 -3.30 -17.40 3.59
CA ILE A 50 -4.52 -17.33 4.38
C ILE A 50 -5.40 -16.18 3.88
N LYS A 51 -6.69 -16.46 3.77
CA LYS A 51 -7.73 -15.44 3.62
C LYS A 51 -8.58 -15.41 4.88
N VAL A 52 -8.79 -14.22 5.44
CA VAL A 52 -9.59 -13.98 6.63
C VAL A 52 -10.63 -12.90 6.34
N GLY A 53 -11.88 -13.22 6.65
CA GLY A 53 -13.03 -12.33 6.48
C GLY A 53 -13.99 -12.85 5.41
N GLY A 54 -15.29 -12.62 5.65
CA GLY A 54 -16.39 -12.96 4.74
C GLY A 54 -17.19 -11.75 4.24
N PRO A 55 -17.96 -11.91 3.15
CA PRO A 55 -18.77 -10.84 2.57
C PRO A 55 -19.83 -10.30 3.54
N ASP A 56 -20.26 -11.15 4.49
CA ASP A 56 -21.28 -10.84 5.49
C ASP A 56 -20.68 -10.38 6.84
N ASP A 57 -19.37 -10.17 6.91
CA ASP A 57 -18.67 -9.61 8.07
C ASP A 57 -18.98 -8.11 8.16
N LEU A 58 -20.18 -7.77 8.65
CA LEU A 58 -20.70 -6.41 8.86
C LEU A 58 -19.94 -5.64 9.96
N GLY A 59 -18.61 -5.73 10.01
CA GLY A 59 -17.78 -5.15 11.07
C GLY A 59 -17.89 -5.89 12.41
N ARG A 60 -18.43 -7.12 12.42
CA ARG A 60 -18.49 -7.97 13.62
C ARG A 60 -17.20 -8.76 13.88
N SER A 61 -16.24 -8.62 12.96
CA SER A 61 -14.86 -9.14 12.96
C SER A 61 -13.94 -8.64 14.06
N SER A 62 -14.50 -8.03 15.09
CA SER A 62 -13.76 -7.44 16.21
C SER A 62 -13.36 -8.43 17.27
N HIS A 63 -13.49 -9.73 17.01
CA HIS A 63 -12.97 -10.72 17.95
C HIS A 63 -11.44 -10.63 17.96
N PRO A 64 -10.82 -10.20 19.06
CA PRO A 64 -9.38 -9.96 19.11
C PRO A 64 -8.60 -11.25 18.80
N ASP A 65 -9.18 -12.42 19.06
CA ASP A 65 -8.50 -13.69 18.86
C ASP A 65 -8.31 -14.09 17.40
N VAL A 66 -8.99 -13.44 16.44
CA VAL A 66 -8.75 -13.69 15.01
C VAL A 66 -7.28 -13.39 14.64
N ILE A 67 -6.66 -12.40 15.29
CA ILE A 67 -5.24 -12.11 15.05
C ILE A 67 -4.34 -13.28 15.50
N GLN A 68 -4.75 -14.05 16.51
CA GLN A 68 -3.98 -15.19 17.00
C GLN A 68 -3.87 -16.28 15.93
N ILE A 69 -4.91 -16.43 15.10
CA ILE A 69 -4.89 -17.34 13.94
C ILE A 69 -3.76 -16.95 12.99
N ILE A 70 -3.66 -15.66 12.64
CA ILE A 70 -2.62 -15.15 11.73
C ILE A 70 -1.24 -15.25 12.38
N GLN A 71 -1.10 -14.86 13.64
CA GLN A 71 0.15 -14.95 14.41
C GLN A 71 0.69 -16.39 14.54
N SER A 72 -0.20 -17.39 14.46
CA SER A 72 0.19 -18.79 14.53
C SER A 72 1.00 -19.28 13.32
N LEU A 73 0.90 -18.57 12.18
CA LEU A 73 1.53 -18.93 10.91
C LEU A 73 2.85 -18.18 10.70
N LYS A 74 3.98 -18.86 10.90
CA LYS A 74 5.30 -18.22 10.83
C LYS A 74 5.82 -18.01 9.41
N THR A 75 5.31 -18.80 8.46
CA THR A 75 5.85 -18.94 7.10
C THR A 75 4.90 -18.45 6.01
N ILE A 76 3.88 -17.67 6.42
CA ILE A 76 2.90 -17.09 5.53
C ILE A 76 3.54 -16.17 4.49
N LYS A 77 3.08 -16.31 3.24
CA LYS A 77 3.50 -15.50 2.09
C LYS A 77 2.40 -14.60 1.58
N VAL A 78 1.16 -15.07 1.59
CA VAL A 78 -0.01 -14.33 1.11
C VAL A 78 -0.99 -14.18 2.27
N LEU A 79 -1.30 -12.93 2.62
CA LEU A 79 -2.29 -12.59 3.62
C LEU A 79 -3.37 -11.72 2.97
N ASP A 80 -4.55 -12.30 2.81
CA ASP A 80 -5.73 -11.60 2.32
C ASP A 80 -6.70 -11.33 3.47
N MET A 81 -6.84 -10.06 3.80
CA MET A 81 -7.75 -9.54 4.82
C MET A 81 -8.69 -8.50 4.20
N THR A 82 -9.00 -8.64 2.91
CA THR A 82 -9.82 -7.66 2.17
C THR A 82 -11.23 -7.51 2.73
N GLU A 83 -11.73 -8.55 3.40
CA GLU A 83 -13.06 -8.59 3.99
C GLU A 83 -13.03 -8.36 5.51
N TRP A 84 -11.85 -8.19 6.11
CA TRP A 84 -11.70 -7.92 7.55
C TRP A 84 -11.52 -6.40 7.82
N ARG A 85 -12.60 -5.73 8.23
CA ARG A 85 -12.61 -4.26 8.42
C ARG A 85 -11.62 -3.74 9.46
N GLU A 86 -11.32 -4.54 10.48
CA GLU A 86 -10.44 -4.14 11.59
C GLU A 86 -8.98 -4.56 11.41
N ALA A 87 -8.63 -5.18 10.29
CA ALA A 87 -7.28 -5.69 10.03
C ALA A 87 -6.18 -4.64 10.25
N LEU A 88 -6.45 -3.37 9.92
CA LEU A 88 -5.51 -2.26 10.11
C LEU A 88 -5.14 -2.01 11.57
N LYS A 89 -6.06 -2.25 12.52
CA LYS A 89 -5.81 -2.09 13.96
C LYS A 89 -4.79 -3.11 14.50
N HIS A 90 -4.60 -4.21 13.77
CA HIS A 90 -3.75 -5.33 14.15
C HIS A 90 -2.52 -5.48 13.26
N MET A 91 -2.20 -4.46 12.47
CA MET A 91 -1.16 -4.57 11.44
C MET A 91 0.24 -4.80 12.02
N ASP A 92 0.52 -4.26 13.20
CA ASP A 92 1.75 -4.48 13.98
C ASP A 92 1.93 -5.94 14.44
N GLN A 93 0.82 -6.66 14.59
CA GLN A 93 0.78 -8.03 15.07
C GLN A 93 0.96 -9.08 13.97
N ILE A 94 0.95 -8.68 12.70
CA ILE A 94 1.07 -9.58 11.55
C ILE A 94 2.51 -10.13 11.43
N PRO A 95 2.71 -11.44 11.18
CA PRO A 95 4.01 -11.99 10.82
C PRO A 95 4.48 -11.44 9.46
N THR A 96 5.56 -10.66 9.47
CA THR A 96 6.03 -9.95 8.26
C THR A 96 7.22 -10.61 7.55
N LYS A 97 7.91 -11.54 8.21
CA LYS A 97 9.22 -12.04 7.77
C LYS A 97 9.21 -12.67 6.37
N HIS A 98 8.13 -13.37 6.03
CA HIS A 98 8.00 -14.13 4.79
C HIS A 98 6.89 -13.58 3.88
N LEU A 99 6.29 -12.45 4.25
CA LEU A 99 5.13 -11.90 3.58
C LEU A 99 5.51 -11.28 2.24
N GLU A 100 4.95 -11.82 1.16
CA GLU A 100 5.16 -11.40 -0.23
C GLU A 100 3.96 -10.62 -0.77
N THR A 101 2.74 -10.98 -0.33
CA THR A 101 1.50 -10.33 -0.74
C THR A 101 0.65 -9.97 0.48
N LEU A 102 0.29 -8.69 0.61
CA LEU A 102 -0.61 -8.18 1.64
C LEU A 102 -1.80 -7.49 1.01
N LEU A 103 -3.01 -8.04 1.21
CA LEU A 103 -4.25 -7.47 0.69
C LEU A 103 -5.12 -7.03 1.86
N LEU A 104 -5.36 -5.72 1.96
CA LEU A 104 -6.18 -5.08 2.96
C LEU A 104 -7.44 -4.49 2.32
N GLY A 105 -8.53 -4.60 3.05
CA GLY A 105 -9.85 -4.22 2.58
C GLY A 105 -9.98 -2.73 2.35
N ASN A 106 -10.78 -2.38 1.34
CA ASN A 106 -11.15 -0.99 1.15
C ASN A 106 -12.24 -0.65 2.18
N VAL A 107 -11.81 -0.29 3.39
CA VAL A 107 -12.72 0.14 4.44
C VAL A 107 -13.28 1.47 3.97
N ARG A 108 -14.53 1.47 3.47
CA ARG A 108 -15.34 2.67 3.51
C ARG A 108 -15.45 3.01 4.99
N MET A 109 -14.54 3.86 5.46
CA MET A 109 -14.56 4.39 6.81
C MET A 109 -15.84 5.19 6.88
N THR A 110 -16.96 4.53 7.21
CA THR A 110 -18.12 5.19 7.80
C THR A 110 -17.58 5.76 9.08
N THR A 111 -17.07 6.99 8.95
CA THR A 111 -16.50 7.89 9.93
C THR A 111 -16.24 7.20 11.27
N LEU A 112 -15.03 6.70 11.49
CA LEU A 112 -14.55 6.33 12.84
C LEU A 112 -14.49 7.55 13.78
N GLN A 113 -15.00 8.72 13.38
CA GLN A 113 -15.31 9.87 14.23
C GLN A 113 -16.51 9.65 15.17
N ASN A 114 -16.85 8.40 15.52
CA ASN A 114 -17.39 8.17 16.85
C ASN A 114 -16.23 8.16 17.85
N THR A 115 -15.47 9.26 17.86
CA THR A 115 -14.92 9.78 19.10
C THR A 115 -16.14 9.91 20.00
N GLU A 116 -16.30 9.01 20.96
CA GLU A 116 -17.22 9.25 22.07
C GLU A 116 -16.96 10.70 22.50
N PRO A 117 -17.97 11.58 22.51
CA PRO A 117 -17.80 12.90 23.06
C PRO A 117 -17.41 12.68 24.52
N SER A 118 -16.10 12.69 24.78
CA SER A 118 -15.52 12.63 26.11
C SER A 118 -16.24 13.73 26.87
N ALA A 119 -17.12 13.30 27.77
CA ALA A 119 -18.08 14.18 28.41
C ALA A 119 -17.30 15.37 28.96
N LEU A 120 -17.54 16.55 28.38
CA LEU A 120 -16.90 17.80 28.77
C LEU A 120 -17.02 17.90 30.31
N PRO A 121 -15.91 17.88 31.07
CA PRO A 121 -16.00 18.26 32.47
C PRO A 121 -16.39 19.74 32.49
N SER A 122 -17.64 20.01 32.89
CA SER A 122 -18.15 21.35 33.16
C SER A 122 -17.35 21.94 34.33
N SER A 123 -16.31 22.69 34.01
CA SER A 123 -15.50 23.39 35.02
C SER A 123 -15.23 24.81 34.53
N ASP A 124 -16.04 25.73 35.04
CA ASP A 124 -15.80 27.17 35.00
C ASP A 124 -14.46 27.47 35.69
N SER A 125 -13.40 27.71 34.92
CA SER A 125 -12.14 28.21 35.45
C SER A 125 -11.52 29.18 34.45
N GLU A 126 -11.90 30.45 34.57
CA GLU A 126 -11.18 31.59 34.00
C GLU A 126 -9.81 31.70 34.68
N GLY A 127 -8.73 31.38 33.97
CA GLY A 127 -7.39 31.39 34.54
C GLY A 127 -6.28 31.19 33.51
N ASP A 128 -6.05 32.23 32.72
CA ASP A 128 -4.77 32.72 32.18
C ASP A 128 -3.53 31.82 32.42
N SER A 129 -2.96 31.23 31.37
CA SER A 129 -1.52 31.09 31.12
C SER A 129 -1.21 30.30 29.85
N ASN A 130 -0.41 30.95 29.01
CA ASN A 130 0.03 30.57 27.67
C ASN A 130 1.13 29.49 27.74
N GLU A 131 0.78 28.20 27.83
CA GLU A 131 1.74 27.11 27.66
C GLU A 131 1.64 26.52 26.25
N LEU A 132 2.59 26.95 25.40
CA LEU A 132 3.00 26.28 24.16
C LEU A 132 3.54 24.87 24.51
N LEU A 133 2.64 23.93 24.78
CA LEU A 133 2.98 22.51 24.87
C LEU A 133 3.14 21.96 23.46
N GLY A 134 4.33 22.16 22.88
CA GLY A 134 4.82 21.37 21.76
C GLY A 134 4.95 19.92 22.22
N GLY A 135 3.89 19.15 22.00
CA GLY A 135 3.72 17.80 22.53
C GLY A 135 4.75 16.83 21.97
N GLU A 136 5.48 16.18 22.88
CA GLU A 136 6.39 15.06 22.60
C GLU A 136 5.67 13.78 22.10
N GLU A 137 4.35 13.82 21.85
CA GLU A 137 3.54 12.69 21.37
C GLU A 137 3.81 12.32 19.90
N GLU A 138 4.60 13.10 19.16
CA GLU A 138 4.78 12.93 17.71
C GLU A 138 5.77 11.81 17.33
N ASN A 139 6.50 11.21 18.27
CA ASN A 139 7.56 10.25 17.96
C ASN A 139 7.14 8.77 17.96
N GLN A 140 5.90 8.43 18.34
CA GLN A 140 5.46 7.04 18.25
C GLN A 140 5.02 6.73 16.81
N LEU A 141 5.95 6.14 16.03
CA LEU A 141 5.66 5.66 14.68
C LEU A 141 4.39 4.81 14.68
N ARG A 142 3.44 5.17 13.82
CA ARG A 142 2.17 4.48 13.70
C ARG A 142 2.37 2.98 13.39
N PRO A 143 1.55 2.08 13.95
CA PRO A 143 1.74 0.63 13.85
C PRO A 143 1.77 0.13 12.40
N GLU A 144 1.02 0.77 11.50
CA GLU A 144 0.98 0.44 10.08
C GLU A 144 2.33 0.67 9.39
N ILE A 145 2.98 1.79 9.72
CA ILE A 145 4.31 2.15 9.19
C ILE A 145 5.33 1.12 9.67
N GLN A 146 5.34 0.81 10.96
CA GLN A 146 6.26 -0.18 11.54
C GLN A 146 6.05 -1.58 10.94
N ALA A 147 4.81 -1.96 10.66
CA ALA A 147 4.51 -3.22 10.00
C ALA A 147 5.06 -3.28 8.57
N LEU A 148 4.81 -2.26 7.74
CA LEU A 148 5.34 -2.20 6.37
C LEU A 148 6.87 -2.20 6.33
N GLN A 149 7.53 -1.49 7.25
CA GLN A 149 8.99 -1.48 7.38
C GLN A 149 9.58 -2.86 7.65
N ARG A 150 8.84 -3.75 8.31
CA ARG A 150 9.28 -5.13 8.58
C ARG A 150 8.99 -6.09 7.42
N CYS A 151 8.18 -5.71 6.44
CA CYS A 151 7.80 -6.53 5.29
C CYS A 151 8.82 -6.40 4.15
N ARG A 152 10.06 -6.86 4.36
CA ARG A 152 11.17 -6.69 3.40
C ARG A 152 11.03 -7.50 2.11
N LEU A 153 10.20 -8.54 2.12
CA LEU A 153 9.92 -9.39 0.96
C LEU A 153 8.62 -9.03 0.25
N LEU A 154 7.94 -7.95 0.66
CA LEU A 154 6.65 -7.57 0.11
C LEU A 154 6.81 -7.12 -1.35
N ARG A 155 6.08 -7.78 -2.24
CA ARG A 155 6.02 -7.52 -3.68
C ARG A 155 4.67 -6.99 -4.11
N GLU A 156 3.61 -7.43 -3.45
CA GLU A 156 2.25 -6.97 -3.74
C GLU A 156 1.59 -6.38 -2.50
N LEU A 157 1.07 -5.17 -2.65
CA LEU A 157 0.37 -4.46 -1.61
C LEU A 157 -0.92 -3.86 -2.14
N ARG A 158 -2.02 -4.24 -1.51
CA ARG A 158 -3.30 -3.56 -1.65
C ARG A 158 -3.73 -3.03 -0.31
N MET A 159 -3.93 -1.71 -0.17
CA MET A 159 -4.38 -1.15 1.10
C MET A 159 -5.08 0.21 0.95
N PRO A 160 -5.97 0.56 1.89
CA PRO A 160 -6.45 1.92 2.02
C PRO A 160 -5.36 2.84 2.60
N VAL A 161 -5.35 4.09 2.16
CA VAL A 161 -4.44 5.15 2.61
C VAL A 161 -5.19 6.02 3.60
N LEU A 162 -4.89 5.85 4.88
CA LEU A 162 -5.55 6.55 5.99
C LEU A 162 -4.67 7.60 6.67
N ILE A 163 -3.36 7.55 6.45
CA ILE A 163 -2.38 8.37 7.15
C ILE A 163 -1.43 9.00 6.15
N GLU A 164 -1.00 10.22 6.45
CA GLU A 164 0.07 10.88 5.72
C GLU A 164 1.42 10.25 6.07
N GLY A 165 2.39 10.35 5.15
CA GLY A 165 3.74 9.84 5.39
C GLY A 165 3.87 8.32 5.42
N LEU A 166 2.86 7.55 5.00
CA LEU A 166 2.86 6.07 5.07
C LEU A 166 4.12 5.41 4.47
N PHE A 167 4.70 6.00 3.42
CA PHE A 167 5.92 5.54 2.75
C PHE A 167 7.09 6.53 2.82
N GLU A 168 7.01 7.56 3.66
CA GLU A 168 8.08 8.56 3.79
C GLU A 168 9.40 7.90 4.25
N TRP A 169 9.32 6.91 5.14
CA TRP A 169 10.45 6.09 5.56
C TRP A 169 11.18 5.41 4.38
N ALA A 170 10.43 4.93 3.39
CA ALA A 170 10.99 4.19 2.25
C ALA A 170 11.70 5.15 1.29
N VAL A 171 11.17 6.38 1.16
CA VAL A 171 11.83 7.47 0.44
C VAL A 171 13.15 7.83 1.11
N HIS A 172 13.17 7.97 2.43
CA HIS A 172 14.40 8.25 3.19
C HIS A 172 15.43 7.12 3.05
N GLU A 173 15.03 5.86 3.18
CA GLU A 173 15.91 4.70 3.04
C GLU A 173 16.58 4.67 1.65
N ARG A 174 15.80 4.96 0.60
CA ARG A 174 16.31 5.07 -0.76
C ARG A 174 17.33 6.20 -0.91
N ARG A 175 17.04 7.40 -0.38
CA ARG A 175 17.93 8.57 -0.46
C ARG A 175 19.24 8.34 0.27
N GLN A 176 19.19 7.78 1.48
CA GLN A 176 20.38 7.41 2.24
C GLN A 176 21.28 6.43 1.46
N LYS A 177 20.67 5.45 0.78
CA LYS A 177 21.43 4.51 -0.07
C LYS A 177 22.05 5.18 -1.29
N ALA A 178 21.39 6.19 -1.87
CA ALA A 178 21.91 6.95 -3.01
C ALA A 178 23.05 7.90 -2.62
N GLU A 179 23.01 8.47 -1.41
CA GLU A 179 24.04 9.36 -0.87
C GLU A 179 25.25 8.63 -0.30
N ALA A 180 25.10 7.34 0.07
CA ALA A 180 26.21 6.54 0.55
C ALA A 180 27.34 6.57 -0.49
N PRO A 181 28.53 7.10 -0.15
CA PRO A 181 29.62 7.24 -1.11
C PRO A 181 29.89 5.86 -1.71
N PRO A 182 30.13 5.77 -3.03
CA PRO A 182 30.42 4.50 -3.68
C PRO A 182 31.61 3.90 -2.94
N SER A 183 31.33 2.91 -2.09
CA SER A 183 32.24 2.45 -1.05
C SER A 183 33.58 2.22 -1.70
N SER A 184 34.52 3.11 -1.40
CA SER A 184 35.75 3.30 -2.16
C SER A 184 36.58 2.05 -2.00
N SER A 185 36.41 1.10 -2.92
CA SER A 185 37.28 -0.03 -3.18
C SER A 185 38.02 -0.52 -1.94
N SER A 186 37.29 -0.97 -0.91
CA SER A 186 37.88 -1.87 0.05
C SER A 186 38.12 -3.15 -0.74
N ILE A 187 39.37 -3.29 -1.20
CA ILE A 187 39.95 -4.53 -1.72
C ILE A 187 39.38 -5.67 -0.86
N PRO A 188 38.81 -6.73 -1.45
CA PRO A 188 38.22 -7.83 -0.69
C PRO A 188 39.29 -8.42 0.21
N TYR A 189 39.34 -7.95 1.46
CA TYR A 189 40.22 -8.51 2.47
C TYR A 189 39.58 -9.85 2.82
N VAL A 190 40.18 -10.90 2.27
CA VAL A 190 39.79 -12.30 2.50
C VAL A 190 40.09 -12.60 3.97
N SER A 191 39.19 -12.22 4.86
CA SER A 191 39.28 -12.61 6.27
C SER A 191 39.12 -14.14 6.35
N PRO A 192 40.00 -14.84 7.11
CA PRO A 192 39.96 -16.28 7.22
C PRO A 192 38.61 -16.76 7.75
N LEU A 193 38.04 -17.66 6.97
CA LEU A 193 36.77 -18.36 7.14
C LEU A 193 36.54 -18.89 8.57
N THR A 194 35.98 -18.07 9.46
CA THR A 194 35.44 -18.55 10.74
C THR A 194 33.94 -18.81 10.57
N LYS A 195 33.62 -20.09 10.42
CA LYS A 195 32.26 -20.64 10.38
C LYS A 195 31.61 -20.50 11.76
N THR A 196 31.05 -19.34 12.07
CA THR A 196 30.10 -19.21 13.18
C THR A 196 28.93 -18.34 12.77
N ALA A 197 27.83 -19.01 12.41
CA ALA A 197 26.43 -18.60 12.48
C ALA A 197 25.95 -17.34 11.73
N PRO A 198 24.68 -17.31 11.27
CA PRO A 198 24.07 -16.20 10.56
C PRO A 198 23.68 -15.13 11.58
N TYR A 199 24.67 -14.40 12.08
CA TYR A 199 24.45 -13.14 12.73
C TYR A 199 24.06 -12.15 11.64
N TRP A 200 22.92 -11.47 11.79
CA TRP A 200 22.43 -10.46 10.87
C TRP A 200 23.50 -9.38 10.73
N ASP A 201 24.37 -9.55 9.74
CA ASP A 201 25.32 -8.52 9.35
C ASP A 201 24.46 -7.35 8.89
N HIS A 202 24.39 -6.30 9.71
CA HIS A 202 23.71 -5.04 9.39
C HIS A 202 24.32 -4.35 8.14
N GLY A 203 25.25 -5.00 7.46
CA GLY A 203 25.74 -4.70 6.12
C GLY A 203 24.66 -4.87 5.04
N ARG A 204 23.75 -3.89 4.99
CA ARG A 204 22.80 -3.59 3.90
C ARG A 204 21.69 -4.62 3.72
N ASP A 205 20.67 -4.52 4.56
CA ASP A 205 19.38 -5.09 4.22
C ASP A 205 18.96 -4.65 2.81
N PRO A 206 18.46 -5.58 1.97
CA PRO A 206 17.97 -5.21 0.65
C PRO A 206 16.84 -4.19 0.79
N LEU A 207 16.85 -3.16 -0.07
CA LEU A 207 15.72 -2.24 -0.19
C LEU A 207 14.47 -3.07 -0.49
N ALA A 208 13.35 -2.72 0.14
CA ALA A 208 12.07 -3.33 -0.19
C ALA A 208 11.77 -3.16 -1.70
N GLN A 209 11.32 -4.23 -2.35
CA GLN A 209 11.08 -4.29 -3.80
C GLN A 209 9.60 -4.47 -4.07
N LEU A 210 8.83 -3.39 -3.95
CA LEU A 210 7.41 -3.42 -4.21
C LEU A 210 7.17 -3.38 -5.74
N GLU A 211 6.44 -4.38 -6.26
CA GLU A 211 6.20 -4.58 -7.69
C GLU A 211 4.77 -4.18 -8.07
N ASN A 212 3.79 -4.59 -7.27
CA ASN A 212 2.37 -4.39 -7.53
C ASN A 212 1.74 -3.60 -6.39
N VAL A 213 1.26 -2.39 -6.69
CA VAL A 213 0.71 -1.49 -5.69
C VAL A 213 -0.70 -1.10 -6.06
N HIS A 214 -1.64 -1.33 -5.15
CA HIS A 214 -3.01 -0.85 -5.25
C HIS A 214 -3.35 -0.04 -4.00
N LEU A 215 -3.35 1.28 -4.14
CA LEU A 215 -3.69 2.20 -3.06
C LEU A 215 -5.06 2.83 -3.28
N SER A 216 -5.81 2.96 -2.20
CA SER A 216 -7.18 3.44 -2.28
C SER A 216 -7.43 4.46 -1.16
N GLY A 217 -8.12 5.57 -1.43
CA GLY A 217 -8.26 6.63 -0.42
C GLY A 217 -9.25 7.72 -0.80
N THR A 218 -9.50 8.64 0.14
CA THR A 218 -10.17 9.90 -0.19
C THR A 218 -9.25 10.81 -0.99
N VAL A 219 -9.83 11.65 -1.84
CA VAL A 219 -9.08 12.65 -2.61
C VAL A 219 -8.47 13.71 -1.72
N THR A 220 -9.23 14.15 -0.71
CA THR A 220 -8.79 15.16 0.26
C THR A 220 -7.78 14.58 1.25
N GLY A 221 -7.63 13.26 1.27
CA GLY A 221 -6.72 12.56 2.15
C GLY A 221 -5.29 12.46 1.61
N PRO A 222 -4.46 11.66 2.30
CA PRO A 222 -3.04 11.53 2.00
C PRO A 222 -2.73 10.67 0.78
N LEU A 223 -3.72 10.34 -0.05
CA LEU A 223 -3.56 9.41 -1.17
C LEU A 223 -2.54 9.91 -2.20
N ILE A 224 -2.60 11.18 -2.60
CA ILE A 224 -1.72 11.73 -3.64
C ILE A 224 -0.26 11.81 -3.15
N SER A 225 -0.04 12.31 -1.94
CA SER A 225 1.30 12.36 -1.34
C SER A 225 1.87 10.95 -1.15
N THR A 226 1.04 10.01 -0.69
CA THR A 226 1.41 8.59 -0.56
C THR A 226 1.78 7.96 -1.90
N LEU A 227 0.99 8.18 -2.97
CA LEU A 227 1.35 7.69 -4.31
C LEU A 227 2.67 8.27 -4.80
N THR A 228 2.93 9.54 -4.52
CA THR A 228 4.19 10.21 -4.86
C THR A 228 5.37 9.57 -4.12
N HIS A 229 5.21 9.29 -2.82
CA HIS A 229 6.22 8.57 -2.02
C HIS A 229 6.46 7.15 -2.53
N VAL A 230 5.42 6.40 -2.89
CA VAL A 230 5.55 5.05 -3.47
C VAL A 230 6.34 5.10 -4.77
N VAL A 231 6.00 6.03 -5.65
CA VAL A 231 6.71 6.21 -6.93
C VAL A 231 8.17 6.56 -6.69
N ASP A 232 8.50 7.49 -5.79
CA ASP A 232 9.92 7.83 -5.50
C ASP A 232 10.68 6.64 -4.87
N ALA A 233 10.10 6.01 -3.84
CA ALA A 233 10.72 4.92 -3.09
C ALA A 233 10.98 3.68 -3.97
N PHE A 234 10.00 3.27 -4.76
CA PHE A 234 10.00 1.98 -5.47
C PHE A 234 10.12 2.10 -7.00
N ARG A 235 10.58 3.25 -7.51
CA ARG A 235 10.67 3.49 -8.96
C ARG A 235 11.38 2.40 -9.78
N ASP A 236 12.36 1.72 -9.20
CA ASP A 236 13.16 0.71 -9.91
C ASP A 236 12.46 -0.66 -9.98
N SER A 237 11.48 -0.92 -9.11
CA SER A 237 10.81 -2.23 -8.99
C SER A 237 9.33 -2.21 -9.37
N ILE A 238 8.67 -1.05 -9.33
CA ILE A 238 7.23 -0.97 -9.57
C ILE A 238 6.86 -1.34 -11.02
N GLN A 239 5.97 -2.30 -11.17
CA GLN A 239 5.46 -2.81 -12.44
C GLN A 239 3.99 -2.45 -12.65
N VAL A 240 3.20 -2.51 -11.58
CA VAL A 240 1.77 -2.21 -11.60
C VAL A 240 1.47 -1.16 -10.54
N LEU A 241 0.95 -0.01 -10.96
CA LEU A 241 0.46 1.04 -10.07
C LEU A 241 -1.03 1.24 -10.33
N GLN A 242 -1.84 0.88 -9.35
CA GLN A 242 -3.28 1.07 -9.36
C GLN A 242 -3.67 2.02 -8.23
N SER A 243 -4.61 2.92 -8.52
CA SER A 243 -5.22 3.71 -7.48
C SER A 243 -6.69 4.00 -7.73
N ASN A 244 -7.47 3.91 -6.66
CA ASN A 244 -8.88 4.28 -6.66
C ASN A 244 -9.14 5.35 -5.61
N SER A 245 -9.65 6.49 -6.06
CA SER A 245 -10.04 7.60 -5.20
C SER A 245 -11.55 7.75 -5.16
N TRP A 246 -12.09 7.96 -3.95
CA TRP A 246 -13.52 8.28 -3.77
C TRP A 246 -13.69 9.72 -3.28
N VAL A 247 -14.81 10.30 -3.69
CA VAL A 247 -15.22 11.65 -3.28
C VAL A 247 -15.87 11.55 -1.91
N ASP A 248 -15.38 12.33 -0.95
CA ASP A 248 -16.11 12.57 0.29
C ASP A 248 -17.07 13.74 0.08
N SER A 249 -18.29 13.61 0.57
CA SER A 249 -19.40 14.51 0.20
C SER A 249 -19.32 15.88 0.88
N THR A 250 -18.40 16.05 1.83
CA THR A 250 -18.46 17.11 2.84
C THR A 250 -17.38 18.17 2.72
N GLU A 251 -16.36 17.99 1.87
CA GLU A 251 -15.20 18.87 1.86
C GLU A 251 -15.04 19.65 0.56
N THR A 252 -14.99 20.98 0.71
CA THR A 252 -14.59 21.92 -0.36
C THR A 252 -13.15 21.63 -0.80
N LEU A 253 -12.91 21.67 -2.11
CA LEU A 253 -11.66 21.32 -2.81
C LEU A 253 -10.47 22.26 -2.50
N THR A 254 -10.01 22.37 -1.25
CA THR A 254 -9.16 23.50 -0.87
C THR A 254 -7.70 23.43 -1.35
N PHE A 255 -7.09 22.28 -1.62
CA PHE A 255 -5.74 22.24 -2.21
C PHE A 255 -5.57 21.00 -3.10
N CYS A 256 -5.44 21.19 -4.40
CA CYS A 256 -5.37 20.10 -5.36
C CYS A 256 -3.92 19.82 -5.76
N LEU A 257 -3.25 18.91 -5.04
CA LEU A 257 -1.98 18.37 -5.51
C LEU A 257 -2.21 17.60 -6.82
N ASN A 258 -1.36 17.84 -7.82
CA ASN A 258 -1.37 17.07 -9.06
C ASN A 258 -0.47 15.84 -8.87
N LEU A 259 -0.94 14.67 -9.31
CA LEU A 259 -0.11 13.48 -9.37
C LEU A 259 0.83 13.61 -10.57
N SER A 260 2.12 13.75 -10.30
CA SER A 260 3.15 13.83 -11.33
C SER A 260 4.50 13.38 -10.77
N TRP A 261 5.34 12.88 -11.68
CA TRP A 261 6.73 12.53 -11.40
C TRP A 261 7.62 12.95 -12.56
N THR A 262 8.90 13.14 -12.24
CA THR A 262 9.97 13.53 -13.17
C THR A 262 11.07 12.48 -13.29
N TRP A 263 10.96 11.37 -12.54
CA TRP A 263 11.93 10.26 -12.56
C TRP A 263 11.45 9.13 -13.45
N CYS A 264 12.42 8.40 -14.03
CA CYS A 264 12.15 7.20 -14.81
C CYS A 264 11.56 6.08 -13.95
N LEU A 265 10.50 5.46 -14.44
CA LEU A 265 9.88 4.24 -13.94
C LEU A 265 10.15 3.11 -14.94
N PRO A 266 11.37 2.55 -14.95
CA PRO A 266 11.83 1.66 -16.03
C PRO A 266 11.04 0.36 -16.13
N GLN A 267 10.41 -0.10 -15.05
CA GLN A 267 9.66 -1.37 -15.00
C GLN A 267 8.14 -1.20 -15.08
N LEU A 268 7.62 0.03 -15.06
CA LEU A 268 6.17 0.27 -14.99
C LEU A 268 5.50 -0.15 -16.30
N GLN A 269 4.61 -1.13 -16.21
CA GLN A 269 3.86 -1.71 -17.32
C GLN A 269 2.37 -1.35 -17.29
N VAL A 270 1.80 -1.18 -16.09
CA VAL A 270 0.38 -0.91 -15.90
C VAL A 270 0.19 0.30 -14.98
N LEU A 271 -0.54 1.30 -15.48
CA LEU A 271 -1.01 2.45 -14.71
C LEU A 271 -2.54 2.50 -14.80
N ASP A 272 -3.22 2.26 -13.68
CA ASP A 272 -4.68 2.25 -13.58
C ASP A 272 -5.13 3.22 -12.49
N LEU A 273 -5.62 4.39 -12.89
CA LEU A 273 -6.07 5.43 -11.98
C LEU A 273 -7.59 5.62 -12.13
N GLN A 274 -8.29 5.69 -11.01
CA GLN A 274 -9.74 5.80 -10.97
C GLN A 274 -10.23 6.91 -10.04
N GLY A 275 -11.22 7.66 -10.50
CA GLY A 275 -11.80 8.79 -9.81
C GLY A 275 -11.01 10.09 -10.02
N GLU A 276 -10.99 10.93 -9.00
CA GLU A 276 -10.37 12.25 -9.05
C GLU A 276 -8.83 12.19 -9.15
N ILE A 277 -8.19 11.11 -8.68
CA ILE A 277 -6.75 10.91 -8.90
C ILE A 277 -6.40 10.76 -10.38
N ALA A 278 -7.30 10.18 -11.18
CA ALA A 278 -7.12 10.09 -12.63
C ALA A 278 -7.23 11.48 -13.29
N HIS A 279 -8.16 12.31 -12.79
CA HIS A 279 -8.34 13.70 -13.24
C HIS A 279 -7.10 14.57 -12.94
N ARG A 280 -6.43 14.34 -11.80
CA ARG A 280 -5.25 15.09 -11.35
C ARG A 280 -3.91 14.55 -11.87
N PHE A 281 -3.93 13.52 -12.70
CA PHE A 281 -2.72 12.92 -13.24
C PHE A 281 -2.15 13.76 -14.40
N ARG A 282 -0.89 14.18 -14.29
CA ARG A 282 -0.20 14.89 -15.38
C ARG A 282 0.30 13.92 -16.43
N ILE A 283 -0.30 13.98 -17.61
CA ILE A 283 0.04 13.10 -18.74
C ILE A 283 1.51 13.19 -19.17
N GLN A 284 2.18 14.33 -18.93
CA GLN A 284 3.60 14.51 -19.23
C GLN A 284 4.49 13.51 -18.48
N SER A 285 4.05 13.03 -17.30
CA SER A 285 4.81 12.04 -16.52
C SER A 285 4.94 10.68 -17.23
N LEU A 286 4.12 10.40 -18.24
CA LEU A 286 4.22 9.20 -19.07
C LEU A 286 5.51 9.13 -19.89
N GLN A 287 6.16 10.27 -20.19
CA GLN A 287 7.46 10.29 -20.89
C GLN A 287 8.56 9.54 -20.13
N HIS A 288 8.35 9.33 -18.82
CA HIS A 288 9.28 8.64 -17.94
C HIS A 288 8.96 7.14 -17.75
N CYS A 289 8.02 6.57 -18.53
CA CYS A 289 7.56 5.19 -18.39
C CYS A 289 7.78 4.40 -19.69
N PRO A 290 9.02 4.02 -20.03
CA PRO A 290 9.34 3.45 -21.35
C PRO A 290 8.71 2.09 -21.62
N LEU A 291 8.33 1.33 -20.58
CA LEU A 291 7.71 0.01 -20.71
C LEU A 291 6.19 0.01 -20.49
N LEU A 292 5.54 1.19 -20.41
CA LEU A 292 4.11 1.28 -20.14
C LEU A 292 3.29 0.69 -21.30
N ARG A 293 2.46 -0.31 -20.99
CA ARG A 293 1.61 -1.01 -21.97
C ARG A 293 0.13 -0.74 -21.76
N ILE A 294 -0.28 -0.58 -20.50
CA ILE A 294 -1.68 -0.40 -20.12
C ILE A 294 -1.79 0.92 -19.36
N LEU A 295 -2.50 1.87 -19.95
CA LEU A 295 -2.92 3.11 -19.30
C LEU A 295 -4.44 3.10 -19.20
N ARG A 296 -4.96 3.19 -17.98
CA ARG A 296 -6.39 3.31 -17.69
C ARG A 296 -6.61 4.51 -16.80
N LEU A 297 -7.37 5.48 -17.31
CA LEU A 297 -7.78 6.67 -16.57
C LEU A 297 -9.30 6.67 -16.54
N THR A 298 -9.88 6.26 -15.42
CA THR A 298 -11.34 6.21 -15.25
C THR A 298 -11.78 7.44 -14.49
N LEU A 299 -12.36 8.41 -15.18
CA LEU A 299 -12.91 9.61 -14.55
C LEU A 299 -14.27 9.29 -13.92
N LEU A 300 -14.51 9.78 -12.71
CA LEU A 300 -15.84 9.73 -12.11
C LEU A 300 -16.76 10.64 -12.95
N HIS A 301 -17.83 10.06 -13.50
CA HIS A 301 -18.92 10.86 -14.02
C HIS A 301 -19.56 11.55 -12.83
N TYR A 302 -19.25 12.83 -12.63
CA TYR A 302 -20.01 13.70 -11.76
C TYR A 302 -21.43 13.72 -12.32
N VAL A 303 -22.31 12.88 -11.79
CA VAL A 303 -23.74 13.04 -12.02
C VAL A 303 -24.10 14.33 -11.31
N THR A 304 -24.11 15.43 -12.05
CA THR A 304 -24.60 16.70 -11.55
C THR A 304 -26.01 16.41 -11.04
N PRO A 305 -26.29 16.54 -9.73
CA PRO A 305 -27.62 16.24 -9.22
C PRO A 305 -28.60 17.14 -9.99
N ALA A 306 -29.57 16.52 -10.66
CA ALA A 306 -30.50 17.21 -11.57
C ALA A 306 -31.30 18.35 -10.90
N SER A 307 -31.23 18.45 -9.57
CA SER A 307 -31.85 19.51 -8.77
C SER A 307 -31.16 20.87 -8.84
N SER A 308 -30.04 21.05 -9.56
CA SER A 308 -29.39 22.36 -9.75
C SER A 308 -29.51 22.96 -11.16
N VAL A 309 -30.33 22.37 -12.04
CA VAL A 309 -30.42 22.76 -13.47
C VAL A 309 -31.37 23.95 -13.75
N GLU A 310 -31.98 24.60 -12.75
CA GLU A 310 -32.90 25.71 -13.05
C GLU A 310 -32.22 27.04 -13.47
N LEU A 311 -30.88 27.18 -13.44
CA LEU A 311 -30.25 28.47 -13.80
C LEU A 311 -28.83 28.42 -14.40
N ALA A 312 -28.39 27.31 -15.01
CA ALA A 312 -27.05 27.27 -15.64
C ALA A 312 -27.10 27.74 -17.11
N ASP A 313 -26.43 28.86 -17.39
CA ASP A 313 -26.28 29.46 -18.73
C ASP A 313 -25.60 28.47 -19.71
N PRO A 314 -26.24 28.09 -20.83
CA PRO A 314 -25.74 27.10 -21.80
C PRO A 314 -24.38 27.46 -22.45
N LYS A 315 -23.83 28.64 -22.20
CA LYS A 315 -22.51 29.06 -22.72
C LYS A 315 -21.32 28.39 -22.01
N VAL A 316 -21.43 27.99 -20.74
CA VAL A 316 -20.29 27.46 -19.96
C VAL A 316 -19.89 26.04 -20.39
N SER A 317 -20.85 25.21 -20.81
CA SER A 317 -20.59 23.83 -21.23
C SER A 317 -19.78 23.71 -22.52
N LYS A 318 -19.79 24.73 -23.40
CA LYS A 318 -19.04 24.71 -24.67
C LYS A 318 -17.57 25.09 -24.50
N ALA A 319 -17.22 25.88 -23.48
CA ALA A 319 -15.84 26.29 -23.23
C ALA A 319 -14.98 25.11 -22.77
N TRP A 320 -15.52 24.26 -21.88
CA TRP A 320 -14.81 23.08 -21.38
C TRP A 320 -14.55 22.00 -22.44
N GLN A 321 -15.48 21.80 -23.37
CA GLN A 321 -15.30 20.86 -24.48
C GLN A 321 -14.24 21.35 -25.48
N SER A 322 -14.19 22.66 -25.76
CA SER A 322 -13.21 23.26 -26.66
C SER A 322 -11.77 23.17 -26.12
N GLU A 323 -11.56 23.31 -24.81
CA GLU A 323 -10.21 23.28 -24.22
C GLU A 323 -9.58 21.87 -24.25
N LEU A 324 -10.41 20.84 -24.12
CA LEU A 324 -10.04 19.43 -24.26
C LEU A 324 -9.70 19.05 -25.71
N GLU A 325 -10.38 19.62 -26.70
CA GLU A 325 -10.09 19.37 -28.12
C GLU A 325 -8.80 20.08 -28.56
N THR A 326 -8.54 21.30 -28.11
CA THR A 326 -7.31 22.04 -28.46
C THR A 326 -6.02 21.42 -27.91
N THR A 327 -6.08 20.72 -26.77
CA THR A 327 -4.88 20.05 -26.21
C THR A 327 -4.52 18.75 -26.91
N LEU A 328 -5.43 18.19 -27.72
CA LEU A 328 -5.20 16.99 -28.52
C LEU A 328 -4.59 17.30 -29.89
N GLU A 329 -4.93 18.43 -30.51
CA GLU A 329 -4.41 18.81 -31.84
C GLU A 329 -2.95 19.30 -31.82
N ASP A 330 -2.48 19.89 -30.72
CA ASP A 330 -1.07 20.31 -30.57
C ASP A 330 -0.09 19.12 -30.43
N ARG A 331 -0.61 17.89 -30.27
CA ARG A 331 0.18 16.68 -30.02
C ARG A 331 0.72 16.03 -31.29
N ASP A 332 0.06 16.24 -32.44
CA ASP A 332 0.53 15.76 -33.74
C ASP A 332 1.72 16.60 -34.27
N MET A 333 1.93 17.79 -33.73
CA MET A 333 3.06 18.66 -34.12
C MET A 333 4.37 18.33 -33.39
N TYR A 334 4.32 17.70 -32.21
CA TYR A 334 5.50 17.42 -31.37
C TYR A 334 6.15 16.04 -31.57
N MET A 335 5.51 15.12 -32.31
CA MET A 335 6.08 13.80 -32.63
C MET A 335 7.16 13.84 -33.74
N GLY A 336 7.37 15.00 -34.40
CA GLY A 336 8.36 15.17 -35.47
C GLY A 336 9.76 15.61 -35.03
N LEU A 337 9.99 15.94 -33.75
CA LEU A 337 11.24 16.57 -33.27
C LEU A 337 12.02 15.79 -32.19
N MET A 338 11.56 14.60 -31.79
CA MET A 338 12.33 13.73 -30.88
C MET A 338 13.34 12.89 -31.68
N GLY A 339 14.33 13.58 -32.24
CA GLY A 339 15.54 13.00 -32.83
C GLY A 339 16.60 12.71 -31.75
N SER A 340 17.09 11.46 -31.79
CA SER A 340 18.40 10.98 -31.29
C SER A 340 18.77 11.20 -29.81
N CYS A 341 18.33 10.28 -28.95
CA CYS A 341 19.23 9.65 -27.97
C CYS A 341 19.37 8.17 -28.36
N VAL A 342 20.16 7.91 -29.40
CA VAL A 342 20.63 6.56 -29.72
C VAL A 342 21.97 6.41 -29.00
N GLU A 343 21.94 5.79 -27.82
CA GLU A 343 23.16 5.16 -27.29
C GLU A 343 23.48 3.97 -28.19
N SER A 344 24.69 3.99 -28.75
CA SER A 344 25.23 2.93 -29.60
C SER A 344 25.20 1.57 -28.88
N PRO A 345 24.79 0.47 -29.56
CA PRO A 345 24.90 -0.86 -28.99
C PRO A 345 26.37 -1.28 -28.84
N PRO A 346 26.75 -2.08 -27.83
CA PRO A 346 28.10 -2.62 -27.74
C PRO A 346 28.33 -3.65 -28.86
N GLU A 347 29.38 -3.44 -29.66
CA GLU A 347 29.89 -4.41 -30.62
C GLU A 347 30.32 -5.69 -29.89
N ILE A 348 29.54 -6.75 -30.04
CA ILE A 348 29.97 -8.11 -29.69
C ILE A 348 30.84 -8.62 -30.83
N LEU A 349 32.15 -8.52 -30.65
CA LEU A 349 33.16 -9.14 -31.49
C LEU A 349 33.19 -10.65 -31.21
N TYR A 350 32.66 -11.45 -32.13
CA TYR A 350 32.97 -12.88 -32.19
C TYR A 350 34.39 -13.07 -32.75
N LYS A 351 35.26 -13.68 -31.95
CA LYS A 351 36.40 -14.48 -32.39
C LYS A 351 36.57 -15.70 -31.51
#